data_AF-A0AAE5HE54-F1
#
_entry.id   AF-A0AAE5HE54-F1
#
_cell.length_a   1.000
_cell.length_b   1.000
_cell.length_c   1.000
_cell.angle_alpha   90.00
_cell.angle_beta   90.00
_cell.angle_gamma   90.00
#
_symmetry.space_group_name_H-M   'P 1'
#
loop_
_entity.id
_entity.type
_entity.pdbx_description
1 polymer ?
#
loop_
_entity_poly.entity_id
_entity_poly.type
_entity_poly.pdbx_seq_one_letter_code
_entity_poly.pdbx_strand_id
1 'polypeptide(L)'
;MTGILDHTMIRVSDLEESLEWYETNLQYEEKDRYEGDGFTIVYMGPENMHEEGAYLELTHNEGGDELEVGDAWGHIAVRVPEDELQSSYDELMDNGVDDYRDPESCGNRYAFVKDPDGHEIEIVKRDFGEKWSIDHTMIRVEDADEALGYWVRKFDYVDVGRWEADSFANFFLEPEDASKEAMSLELTYNYDGREYTLGDAWGHLCIRVDDLQDDWENLMLREAPDYRDPKSCDNMYAFTKDPDGHEIELIERDPDAESLFPF
;
A
#
# COMPACT_ATOMS: atom_id res chain seq x y z
N MET A 1 3.45 -17.10 9.66
CA MET A 1 2.36 -16.23 9.19
C MET A 1 2.60 -16.03 7.72
N THR A 2 1.61 -16.20 6.86
CA THR A 2 1.76 -16.05 5.39
C THR A 2 0.68 -15.11 4.84
N GLY A 3 0.24 -14.17 5.68
CA GLY A 3 -0.83 -13.24 5.34
C GLY A 3 -0.46 -12.37 4.15
N ILE A 4 -1.39 -12.21 3.21
CA ILE A 4 -1.22 -11.31 2.07
C ILE A 4 -1.40 -9.85 2.49
N LEU A 5 -0.85 -8.93 1.71
CA LEU A 5 -1.12 -7.51 1.92
C LEU A 5 -2.55 -7.18 1.51
N ASP A 6 -3.34 -6.67 2.45
CA ASP A 6 -4.78 -6.44 2.27
C ASP A 6 -5.06 -5.04 1.70
N HIS A 7 -4.42 -4.02 2.27
CA HIS A 7 -4.58 -2.65 1.81
C HIS A 7 -3.39 -1.76 2.20
N THR A 8 -3.25 -0.66 1.47
CA THR A 8 -2.45 0.49 1.89
C THR A 8 -3.40 1.59 2.31
N MET A 9 -3.19 2.16 3.50
CA MET A 9 -4.00 3.25 4.02
C MET A 9 -3.29 4.59 3.85
N ILE A 10 -3.99 5.53 3.23
CA ILE A 10 -3.59 6.93 3.14
C ILE A 10 -4.71 7.82 3.71
N ARG A 11 -4.29 8.93 4.31
CA ARG A 11 -5.19 10.01 4.69
C ARG A 11 -5.39 10.94 3.50
N VAL A 12 -6.59 11.48 3.39
CA VAL A 12 -6.94 12.47 2.36
C VAL A 12 -7.53 13.71 2.99
N SER A 13 -7.17 14.89 2.48
CA SER A 13 -7.64 16.17 3.03
C SER A 13 -9.05 16.54 2.59
N ASP A 14 -9.48 16.06 1.41
CA ASP A 14 -10.83 16.16 0.89
C ASP A 14 -11.27 14.80 0.31
N LEU A 15 -12.24 14.18 0.97
CA LEU A 15 -12.72 12.85 0.58
C LEU A 15 -13.47 12.88 -0.76
N GLU A 16 -14.27 13.92 -1.03
CA GLU A 16 -15.04 13.98 -2.28
C GLU A 16 -14.11 14.18 -3.48
N GLU A 17 -13.12 15.06 -3.34
CA GLU A 17 -12.10 15.28 -4.38
C GLU A 17 -11.29 14.01 -4.66
N SER A 18 -10.90 13.29 -3.60
CA SER A 18 -10.16 12.03 -3.73
C SER A 18 -10.98 10.95 -4.42
N LEU A 19 -12.23 10.72 -3.99
CA LEU A 19 -13.11 9.74 -4.61
C LEU A 19 -13.32 10.03 -6.10
N GLU A 20 -13.65 11.28 -6.45
CA GLU A 20 -13.82 11.69 -7.85
C GLU A 20 -12.55 11.45 -8.67
N TRP A 21 -11.37 11.75 -8.10
CA TRP A 21 -10.09 11.53 -8.76
C TRP A 21 -9.83 10.04 -9.02
N TYR A 22 -9.98 9.17 -8.02
CA TYR A 22 -9.73 7.74 -8.16
C TYR A 22 -10.76 7.04 -9.07
N GLU A 23 -12.04 7.45 -8.99
CA GLU A 23 -13.09 6.96 -9.89
C GLU A 23 -12.84 7.37 -11.35
N THR A 24 -12.49 8.64 -11.60
CA THR A 24 -12.32 9.16 -12.96
C THR A 24 -11.05 8.66 -13.62
N ASN A 25 -9.95 8.63 -12.88
CA ASN A 25 -8.62 8.42 -13.44
C ASN A 25 -8.17 6.97 -13.38
N LEU A 26 -8.53 6.24 -12.32
CA LEU A 26 -8.16 4.84 -12.12
C LEU A 26 -9.36 3.89 -12.21
N GLN A 27 -10.57 4.38 -12.50
CA GLN A 27 -11.78 3.56 -12.60
C GLN A 27 -12.01 2.70 -11.35
N TYR A 28 -11.60 3.22 -10.19
CA TYR A 28 -11.84 2.57 -8.91
C TYR A 28 -13.31 2.67 -8.55
N GLU A 29 -13.80 1.65 -7.86
CA GLU A 29 -15.11 1.64 -7.24
C GLU A 29 -14.95 1.57 -5.72
N GLU A 30 -15.88 2.19 -5.01
CA GLU A 30 -16.05 1.95 -3.57
C GLU A 30 -16.41 0.48 -3.32
N LYS A 31 -15.59 -0.19 -2.51
CA LYS A 31 -15.75 -1.59 -2.12
C LYS A 31 -16.48 -1.73 -0.79
N ASP A 32 -16.21 -0.82 0.14
CA ASP A 32 -16.95 -0.69 1.39
C ASP A 32 -16.68 0.69 2.00
N ARG A 33 -17.57 1.15 2.88
CA ARG A 33 -17.47 2.44 3.56
C ARG A 33 -17.91 2.35 5.01
N TYR A 34 -17.15 3.02 5.85
CA TYR A 34 -17.50 3.23 7.24
C TYR A 34 -17.50 4.71 7.62
N GLU A 35 -18.62 5.16 8.18
CA GLU A 35 -18.77 6.51 8.74
C GLU A 35 -18.70 6.42 10.27
N GLY A 36 -17.54 6.82 10.82
CA GLY A 36 -17.30 6.88 12.25
C GLY A 36 -17.65 8.25 12.85
N ASP A 37 -17.42 8.39 14.16
CA ASP A 37 -17.53 9.69 14.84
C ASP A 37 -16.26 10.52 14.56
N GLY A 38 -16.36 11.51 13.68
CA GLY A 38 -15.24 12.39 13.33
C GLY A 38 -14.29 11.88 12.25
N PHE A 39 -14.61 10.77 11.58
CA PHE A 39 -13.82 10.25 10.46
C PHE A 39 -14.65 9.39 9.51
N THR A 40 -14.17 9.20 8.29
CA THR A 40 -14.75 8.32 7.28
C THR A 40 -13.65 7.49 6.65
N ILE A 41 -13.89 6.19 6.48
CA ILE A 41 -13.00 5.25 5.79
C ILE A 41 -13.71 4.72 4.56
N VAL A 42 -13.00 4.68 3.42
CA VAL A 42 -13.50 4.11 2.17
C VAL A 42 -12.45 3.18 1.60
N TYR A 43 -12.82 1.91 1.38
CA TYR A 43 -12.02 0.97 0.61
C TYR A 43 -12.34 1.13 -0.87
N MET A 44 -11.31 1.22 -1.71
CA MET A 44 -11.45 1.35 -3.15
C MET A 44 -10.60 0.35 -3.92
N GLY A 45 -11.02 0.01 -5.13
CA GLY A 45 -10.24 -0.77 -6.08
C GLY A 45 -10.98 -1.01 -7.39
N PRO A 46 -10.35 -1.62 -8.41
CA PRO A 46 -11.00 -1.93 -9.69
C PRO A 46 -12.21 -2.85 -9.54
N GLU A 47 -13.22 -2.73 -10.43
CA GLU A 47 -14.42 -3.57 -10.43
C GLU A 47 -14.08 -5.08 -10.38
N ASN A 48 -13.17 -5.51 -11.26
CA ASN A 48 -12.84 -6.91 -11.51
C ASN A 48 -11.51 -7.36 -10.88
N MET A 49 -11.09 -6.74 -9.76
CA MET A 49 -9.86 -7.12 -9.07
C MET A 49 -9.88 -8.57 -8.53
N HIS A 50 -8.71 -9.19 -8.42
CA HIS A 50 -8.54 -10.52 -7.82
C HIS A 50 -8.96 -10.56 -6.35
N GLU A 51 -9.39 -11.72 -5.83
CA GLU A 51 -9.74 -11.93 -4.41
C GLU A 51 -8.56 -11.78 -3.42
N GLU A 52 -7.35 -11.71 -3.96
CA GLU A 52 -6.10 -11.46 -3.22
C GLU A 52 -5.50 -10.11 -3.60
N GLY A 53 -6.14 -9.34 -4.48
CA GLY A 53 -5.72 -7.98 -4.80
C GLY A 53 -5.94 -7.07 -3.60
N ALA A 54 -5.04 -6.11 -3.41
CA ALA A 54 -5.14 -5.16 -2.31
C ALA A 54 -6.07 -3.99 -2.62
N TYR A 55 -6.69 -3.45 -1.57
CA TYR A 55 -7.49 -2.23 -1.64
C TYR A 55 -6.63 -1.00 -1.37
N LEU A 56 -7.09 0.15 -1.87
CA LEU A 56 -6.67 1.45 -1.36
C LEU A 56 -7.66 1.84 -0.25
N GLU A 57 -7.17 2.07 0.96
CA GLU A 57 -7.98 2.63 2.04
C GLU A 57 -7.77 4.14 2.11
N LEU A 58 -8.83 4.91 1.88
CA LEU A 58 -8.85 6.34 2.10
C LEU A 58 -9.45 6.64 3.47
N THR A 59 -8.72 7.36 4.31
CA THR A 59 -9.23 7.86 5.60
C THR A 59 -9.29 9.38 5.60
N HIS A 60 -10.47 9.93 5.86
CA HIS A 60 -10.68 11.37 6.01
C HIS A 60 -11.16 11.70 7.42
N ASN A 61 -10.48 12.60 8.11
CA ASN A 61 -10.90 13.11 9.42
C ASN A 61 -11.77 14.37 9.25
N GLU A 62 -12.83 14.49 10.05
CA GLU A 62 -13.67 15.68 10.05
C GLU A 62 -12.87 16.94 10.45
N GLY A 63 -12.88 17.94 9.57
CA GLY A 63 -12.21 19.24 9.80
C GLY A 63 -11.15 19.57 8.76
N GLY A 64 -10.71 18.59 7.97
CA GLY A 64 -9.66 18.73 6.96
C GLY A 64 -8.30 18.96 7.60
N ASP A 65 -7.36 18.04 7.37
CA ASP A 65 -6.00 18.16 7.89
C ASP A 65 -5.06 18.72 6.81
N GLU A 66 -4.17 19.66 7.17
CA GLU A 66 -2.99 19.93 6.35
C GLU A 66 -2.06 18.72 6.49
N LEU A 67 -2.06 17.83 5.51
CA LEU A 67 -1.28 16.59 5.54
C LEU A 67 0.17 16.82 5.14
N GLU A 68 1.08 16.21 5.88
CA GLU A 68 2.50 16.08 5.55
C GLU A 68 2.75 14.66 5.01
N VAL A 69 3.02 14.51 3.70
CA VAL A 69 3.29 13.20 3.09
C VAL A 69 4.56 12.55 3.65
N GLY A 70 5.52 13.36 4.09
CA GLY A 70 6.85 12.87 4.47
C GLY A 70 7.64 12.35 3.27
N ASP A 71 8.68 11.57 3.54
CA ASP A 71 9.51 10.90 2.55
C ASP A 71 9.85 9.44 2.91
N ALA A 72 9.23 8.86 3.94
CA ALA A 72 9.40 7.45 4.28
C ALA A 72 8.53 6.53 3.40
N TRP A 73 7.24 6.85 3.24
CA TRP A 73 6.40 6.17 2.26
C TRP A 73 6.69 6.69 0.84
N GLY A 74 6.75 5.78 -0.12
CA GLY A 74 7.05 6.07 -1.51
C GLY A 74 5.78 6.35 -2.30
N HIS A 75 5.04 5.29 -2.59
CA HIS A 75 3.90 5.28 -3.49
C HIS A 75 3.13 3.95 -3.40
N ILE A 76 1.93 3.94 -3.97
CA ILE A 76 1.38 2.72 -4.55
C ILE A 76 1.77 2.65 -6.02
N ALA A 77 1.92 1.44 -6.55
CA ALA A 77 2.03 1.20 -7.98
C ALA A 77 0.77 0.50 -8.48
N VAL A 78 0.26 0.92 -9.63
CA VAL A 78 -0.94 0.37 -10.27
C VAL A 78 -0.61 -0.20 -11.65
N ARG A 79 -1.26 -1.32 -11.98
CA ARG A 79 -0.97 -2.09 -13.19
C ARG A 79 -1.62 -1.50 -14.42
N VAL A 80 -0.91 -1.57 -15.54
CA VAL A 80 -1.48 -1.41 -16.89
C VAL A 80 -0.97 -2.52 -17.80
N PRO A 81 -1.72 -2.91 -18.85
CA PRO A 81 -1.24 -3.84 -19.86
C PRO A 81 0.12 -3.42 -20.46
N GLU A 82 0.95 -4.39 -20.86
CA GLU A 82 2.33 -4.13 -21.34
C GLU A 82 2.43 -3.08 -22.46
N ASP A 83 1.43 -3.01 -23.34
CA ASP A 83 1.37 -2.12 -24.49
C ASP A 83 0.56 -0.83 -24.24
N GLU A 84 0.01 -0.64 -23.02
CA GLU A 84 -0.89 0.48 -22.69
C GLU A 84 -0.28 1.56 -21.80
N LEU A 85 0.99 1.46 -21.38
CA LEU A 85 1.60 2.47 -20.49
C LEU A 85 1.49 3.90 -21.05
N GLN A 86 1.89 4.10 -22.31
CA GLN A 86 1.87 5.44 -22.90
C GLN A 86 0.44 5.97 -23.04
N SER A 87 -0.48 5.16 -23.57
CA SER A 87 -1.87 5.59 -23.76
C SER A 87 -2.59 5.85 -22.45
N SER A 88 -2.32 5.06 -21.41
CA SER A 88 -2.92 5.27 -20.09
C SER A 88 -2.36 6.52 -19.43
N TYR A 89 -1.06 6.78 -19.58
CA TYR A 89 -0.46 8.04 -19.12
C TYR A 89 -1.02 9.26 -19.86
N ASP A 90 -1.12 9.19 -21.19
CA ASP A 90 -1.67 10.28 -22.01
C ASP A 90 -3.13 10.59 -21.62
N GLU A 91 -3.94 9.57 -21.30
CA GLU A 91 -5.31 9.74 -20.81
C GLU A 91 -5.37 10.49 -19.47
N LEU A 92 -4.47 10.17 -18.53
CA LEU A 92 -4.35 10.90 -17.27
C LEU A 92 -3.98 12.37 -17.49
N MET A 93 -3.07 12.64 -18.43
CA MET A 93 -2.69 14.02 -18.79
C MET A 93 -3.84 14.78 -19.45
N ASP A 94 -4.61 14.13 -20.32
CA ASP A 94 -5.81 14.72 -20.94
C ASP A 94 -6.91 15.03 -19.91
N ASN A 95 -6.98 14.26 -18.82
CA ASN A 95 -7.86 14.50 -17.67
C ASN A 95 -7.34 15.57 -16.70
N GLY A 96 -6.11 16.07 -16.91
CA GLY A 96 -5.51 17.11 -16.08
C GLY A 96 -4.92 16.62 -14.75
N VAL A 97 -4.60 15.32 -14.66
CA VAL A 97 -3.85 14.75 -13.54
C VAL A 97 -2.46 15.39 -13.44
N ASP A 98 -1.95 15.57 -12.21
CA ASP A 98 -0.63 16.17 -11.98
C ASP A 98 0.51 15.27 -12.48
N ASP A 99 1.34 15.82 -13.36
CA ASP A 99 2.52 15.18 -13.95
C ASP A 99 3.65 15.13 -12.93
N TYR A 100 4.31 13.98 -12.81
CA TYR A 100 5.52 13.86 -12.01
C TYR A 100 6.70 13.26 -12.80
N ARG A 101 6.54 12.08 -13.39
CA ARG A 101 7.58 11.43 -14.21
C ARG A 101 6.97 10.68 -15.38
N ASP A 102 7.11 11.24 -16.58
CA ASP A 102 6.62 10.63 -17.80
C ASP A 102 7.30 9.28 -18.16
N PRO A 103 6.68 8.46 -19.04
CA PRO A 103 7.26 7.20 -19.48
C PRO A 103 8.65 7.32 -20.11
N GLU A 104 8.93 8.33 -20.93
CA GLU A 104 10.22 8.49 -21.64
C GLU A 104 11.36 8.71 -20.64
N SER A 105 11.13 9.57 -19.65
CA SER A 105 12.03 9.86 -18.53
C SER A 105 12.34 8.61 -17.69
N CYS A 106 11.42 7.64 -17.67
CA CYS A 106 11.54 6.37 -16.95
C CYS A 106 11.98 5.19 -17.85
N GLY A 107 12.48 5.48 -19.06
CA GLY A 107 12.94 4.46 -20.00
C GLY A 107 11.82 3.57 -20.57
N ASN A 108 10.59 4.09 -20.61
CA ASN A 108 9.35 3.46 -21.06
C ASN A 108 8.97 2.17 -20.32
N ARG A 109 9.39 2.05 -19.05
CA ARG A 109 9.11 0.89 -18.18
C ARG A 109 7.96 1.15 -17.20
N TYR A 110 7.87 2.37 -16.72
CA TYR A 110 6.87 2.84 -15.76
C TYR A 110 6.70 4.36 -15.94
N ALA A 111 5.75 4.96 -15.22
CA ALA A 111 5.56 6.40 -15.12
C ALA A 111 5.03 6.75 -13.73
N PHE A 112 5.00 8.03 -13.37
CA PHE A 112 4.39 8.49 -12.13
C PHE A 112 3.48 9.69 -12.37
N VAL A 113 2.39 9.71 -11.61
CA VAL A 113 1.49 10.86 -11.43
C VAL A 113 1.31 11.13 -9.94
N LYS A 114 0.60 12.22 -9.60
CA LYS A 114 0.18 12.51 -8.23
C LYS A 114 -1.34 12.58 -8.10
N ASP A 115 -1.83 12.11 -6.95
CA ASP A 115 -3.22 12.31 -6.53
C ASP A 115 -3.43 13.74 -5.98
N PRO A 116 -4.66 14.13 -5.58
CA PRO A 116 -4.96 15.48 -5.10
C PRO A 116 -4.16 15.93 -3.88
N ASP A 117 -3.83 15.00 -2.98
CA ASP A 117 -3.04 15.26 -1.76
C ASP A 117 -1.52 15.19 -2.02
N GLY A 118 -1.11 14.84 -3.24
CA GLY A 118 0.28 14.79 -3.66
C GLY A 118 0.97 13.45 -3.44
N HIS A 119 0.21 12.39 -3.11
CA HIS A 119 0.71 11.02 -3.05
C HIS A 119 1.18 10.59 -4.44
N GLU A 120 2.35 9.97 -4.49
CA GLU A 120 2.89 9.45 -5.75
C GLU A 120 2.17 8.14 -6.12
N ILE A 121 1.78 8.01 -7.39
CA ILE A 121 1.19 6.79 -7.95
C ILE A 121 2.06 6.36 -9.13
N GLU A 122 2.71 5.20 -9.01
CA GLU A 122 3.46 4.59 -10.11
C GLU A 122 2.51 3.84 -11.03
N ILE A 123 2.74 3.92 -12.34
CA ILE A 123 2.03 3.17 -13.36
C ILE A 123 3.00 2.16 -13.96
N VAL A 124 2.75 0.87 -13.73
CA VAL A 124 3.66 -0.21 -14.11
C VAL A 124 3.04 -1.18 -15.11
N LYS A 125 3.85 -1.63 -16.05
CA LYS A 125 3.45 -2.64 -17.04
C LYS A 125 3.36 -4.03 -16.41
N ARG A 126 2.26 -4.73 -16.63
CA ARG A 126 2.09 -6.15 -16.33
C ARG A 126 1.38 -6.86 -17.49
N ASP A 127 1.67 -8.16 -17.64
CA ASP A 127 1.00 -9.06 -18.57
C ASP A 127 -0.13 -9.88 -17.91
N PHE A 128 -0.48 -9.53 -16.66
CA PHE A 128 -1.51 -10.14 -15.83
C PHE A 128 -2.21 -9.06 -14.98
N GLY A 129 -3.33 -9.46 -14.36
CA GLY A 129 -4.11 -8.60 -13.46
C GLY A 129 -5.04 -7.63 -14.16
N GLU A 130 -6.10 -7.24 -13.46
CA GLU A 130 -7.01 -6.19 -13.90
C GLU A 130 -6.28 -4.84 -13.95
N LYS A 131 -6.60 -4.02 -14.97
CA LYS A 131 -6.01 -2.68 -15.10
C LYS A 131 -6.30 -1.87 -13.84
N TRP A 132 -5.33 -1.06 -13.45
CA TRP A 132 -5.33 -0.25 -12.24
C TRP A 132 -5.27 -1.01 -10.91
N SER A 133 -5.27 -2.35 -10.90
CA SER A 133 -5.04 -3.10 -9.66
C SER A 133 -3.69 -2.73 -9.04
N ILE A 134 -3.61 -2.67 -7.72
CA ILE A 134 -2.38 -2.34 -7.01
C ILE A 134 -1.36 -3.48 -7.18
N ASP A 135 -0.18 -3.14 -7.67
CA ASP A 135 0.95 -4.05 -7.88
C ASP A 135 1.84 -4.17 -6.65
N HIS A 136 2.23 -3.03 -6.12
CA HIS A 136 3.04 -2.96 -4.92
C HIS A 136 2.80 -1.65 -4.18
N THR A 137 3.18 -1.64 -2.91
CA THR A 137 3.31 -0.44 -2.10
C THR A 137 4.77 -0.31 -1.70
N MET A 138 5.32 0.90 -1.81
CA MET A 138 6.74 1.15 -1.58
C MET A 138 6.95 1.90 -0.27
N ILE A 139 7.83 1.37 0.57
CA ILE A 139 8.37 2.05 1.74
C ILE A 139 9.89 2.15 1.63
N ARG A 140 10.45 3.26 2.10
CA ARG A 140 11.89 3.46 2.16
C ARG A 140 12.42 2.99 3.49
N VAL A 141 13.59 2.35 3.47
CA VAL A 141 14.23 1.78 4.66
C VAL A 141 15.65 2.32 4.82
N GLU A 142 16.11 2.46 6.06
CA GLU A 142 17.44 2.99 6.38
C GLU A 142 18.52 1.89 6.42
N ASP A 143 18.12 0.64 6.66
CA ASP A 143 19.00 -0.53 6.62
C ASP A 143 18.28 -1.71 5.92
N ALA A 144 18.75 -2.06 4.71
CA ALA A 144 18.16 -3.13 3.92
C ALA A 144 18.28 -4.51 4.59
N ASP A 145 19.38 -4.82 5.28
CA ASP A 145 19.58 -6.12 5.91
C ASP A 145 18.65 -6.28 7.12
N GLU A 146 18.45 -5.21 7.88
CA GLU A 146 17.51 -5.18 9.00
C GLU A 146 16.06 -5.33 8.52
N ALA A 147 15.66 -4.53 7.52
CA ALA A 147 14.31 -4.57 6.97
C ALA A 147 13.97 -5.91 6.32
N LEU A 148 14.83 -6.43 5.43
CA LEU A 148 14.65 -7.76 4.83
C LEU A 148 14.57 -8.84 5.92
N GLY A 149 15.46 -8.77 6.91
CA GLY A 149 15.46 -9.70 8.03
C GLY A 149 14.18 -9.63 8.87
N TYR A 150 13.60 -8.44 9.04
CA TYR A 150 12.33 -8.25 9.72
C TYR A 150 11.21 -8.99 8.97
N TRP A 151 10.99 -8.66 7.70
CA TRP A 151 9.91 -9.24 6.90
C TRP A 151 10.01 -10.77 6.77
N VAL A 152 11.21 -11.29 6.52
CA VAL A 152 11.46 -12.74 6.46
C VAL A 152 11.20 -13.42 7.80
N ARG A 153 11.66 -12.87 8.93
CA ARG A 153 11.56 -13.56 10.23
C ARG A 153 10.20 -13.39 10.90
N LYS A 154 9.55 -12.24 10.73
CA LYS A 154 8.29 -11.91 11.41
C LYS A 154 7.09 -12.39 10.60
N PHE A 155 7.13 -12.24 9.27
CA PHE A 155 6.01 -12.52 8.38
C PHE A 155 6.27 -13.64 7.39
N ASP A 156 7.42 -14.34 7.46
CA ASP A 156 7.78 -15.42 6.52
C ASP A 156 7.71 -14.99 5.03
N TYR A 157 7.82 -13.69 4.72
CA TYR A 157 7.84 -13.20 3.34
C TYR A 157 9.14 -13.62 2.65
N VAL A 158 9.06 -13.81 1.33
CA VAL A 158 10.19 -14.20 0.48
C VAL A 158 10.55 -13.09 -0.48
N ASP A 159 11.84 -12.99 -0.83
CA ASP A 159 12.33 -12.11 -1.90
C ASP A 159 11.97 -12.71 -3.26
N VAL A 160 11.12 -11.98 -4.00
CA VAL A 160 10.62 -12.37 -5.33
C VAL A 160 11.17 -11.49 -6.44
N GLY A 161 11.91 -10.44 -6.10
CA GLY A 161 12.38 -9.48 -7.07
C GLY A 161 13.37 -8.50 -6.47
N ARG A 162 14.35 -8.12 -7.30
CA ARG A 162 15.30 -7.06 -6.96
C ARG A 162 15.59 -6.21 -8.18
N TRP A 163 15.67 -4.91 -7.95
CA TRP A 163 16.27 -3.98 -8.89
C TRP A 163 17.42 -3.22 -8.23
N GLU A 164 18.60 -3.34 -8.84
CA GLU A 164 19.79 -2.59 -8.46
C GLU A 164 20.00 -1.39 -9.40
N ALA A 165 20.19 -0.20 -8.83
CA ALA A 165 20.66 1.00 -9.51
C ALA A 165 21.99 1.48 -8.90
N ASP A 166 22.60 2.52 -9.49
CA ASP A 166 23.89 3.05 -9.00
C ASP A 166 23.78 3.71 -7.61
N SER A 167 22.58 4.14 -7.20
CA SER A 167 22.36 4.91 -5.96
C SER A 167 21.33 4.30 -5.00
N PHE A 168 20.63 3.24 -5.39
CA PHE A 168 19.63 2.57 -4.57
C PHE A 168 19.42 1.11 -5.01
N ALA A 169 18.81 0.32 -4.13
CA ALA A 169 18.21 -0.97 -4.46
C ALA A 169 16.75 -1.00 -4.05
N ASN A 170 15.95 -1.72 -4.84
CA ASN A 170 14.58 -2.10 -4.51
C ASN A 170 14.51 -3.61 -4.30
N PHE A 171 13.76 -4.04 -3.29
CA PHE A 171 13.49 -5.43 -2.96
C PHE A 171 11.98 -5.65 -2.92
N PHE A 172 11.49 -6.69 -3.56
CA PHE A 172 10.08 -7.04 -3.61
C PHE A 172 9.84 -8.27 -2.75
N LEU A 173 8.93 -8.15 -1.79
CA LEU A 173 8.60 -9.17 -0.81
C LEU A 173 7.13 -9.52 -0.85
N GLU A 174 6.81 -10.82 -0.79
CA GLU A 174 5.45 -11.33 -0.73
C GLU A 174 5.42 -12.69 0.01
N PRO A 175 4.24 -13.18 0.45
CA PRO A 175 4.08 -14.56 0.87
C PRO A 175 4.41 -15.54 -0.27
N GLU A 176 5.07 -16.67 0.03
CA GLU A 176 5.54 -17.64 -1.00
C GLU A 176 4.42 -18.18 -1.91
N ASP A 177 3.20 -18.32 -1.36
CA ASP A 177 2.05 -18.87 -2.06
C ASP A 177 1.07 -17.80 -2.58
N ALA A 178 1.42 -16.51 -2.52
CA ALA A 178 0.55 -15.43 -2.98
C ALA A 178 0.28 -15.51 -4.49
N SER A 179 -0.93 -15.14 -4.91
CA SER A 179 -1.24 -14.91 -6.31
C SER A 179 -0.35 -13.81 -6.88
N LYS A 180 0.00 -13.89 -8.17
CA LYS A 180 0.71 -12.81 -8.87
C LYS A 180 -0.04 -11.48 -8.84
N GLU A 181 -1.37 -11.54 -8.70
CA GLU A 181 -2.23 -10.35 -8.64
C GLU A 181 -2.29 -9.74 -7.24
N ALA A 182 -1.77 -10.41 -6.21
CA ALA A 182 -1.62 -9.84 -4.89
C ALA A 182 -0.65 -8.65 -4.92
N MET A 183 -0.81 -7.73 -3.96
CA MET A 183 0.12 -6.63 -3.79
C MET A 183 1.41 -7.15 -3.14
N SER A 184 2.56 -6.76 -3.69
CA SER A 184 3.86 -7.00 -3.06
C SER A 184 4.33 -5.78 -2.26
N LEU A 185 5.24 -6.00 -1.32
CA LEU A 185 5.93 -4.92 -0.62
C LEU A 185 7.22 -4.59 -1.35
N GLU A 186 7.38 -3.34 -1.77
CA GLU A 186 8.66 -2.83 -2.24
C GLU A 186 9.40 -2.11 -1.11
N LEU A 187 10.61 -2.57 -0.80
CA LEU A 187 11.55 -1.86 0.07
C LEU A 187 12.57 -1.13 -0.79
N THR A 188 12.65 0.19 -0.66
CA THR A 188 13.69 1.00 -1.31
C THR A 188 14.76 1.42 -0.32
N TYR A 189 16.00 1.00 -0.57
CA TYR A 189 17.18 1.40 0.20
C TYR A 189 18.08 2.31 -0.62
N ASN A 190 18.29 3.55 -0.15
CA ASN A 190 19.21 4.52 -0.77
C ASN A 190 20.61 4.42 -0.13
N TYR A 191 21.66 4.41 -0.96
CA TYR A 191 23.04 4.13 -0.52
C TYR A 191 23.75 5.29 0.17
N ASP A 192 23.08 6.42 0.32
CA ASP A 192 23.65 7.63 0.91
C ASP A 192 23.42 7.77 2.41
N GLY A 193 22.78 6.78 3.04
CA GLY A 193 22.56 6.73 4.49
C GLY A 193 21.67 7.86 4.99
N ARG A 194 20.72 8.30 4.16
CA ARG A 194 19.67 9.25 4.56
C ARG A 194 18.70 8.60 5.54
N GLU A 195 18.12 9.45 6.39
CA GLU A 195 17.01 9.11 7.27
C GLU A 195 15.70 9.63 6.65
N TYR A 196 14.57 9.05 7.03
CA TYR A 196 13.26 9.43 6.48
C TYR A 196 12.30 9.97 7.54
N THR A 197 11.37 10.81 7.08
CA THR A 197 10.27 11.36 7.86
C THR A 197 8.99 10.67 7.42
N LEU A 198 8.27 10.05 8.36
CA LEU A 198 7.00 9.37 8.08
C LEU A 198 5.90 10.31 7.58
N GLY A 199 5.88 11.55 8.07
CA GLY A 199 4.75 12.44 7.87
C GLY A 199 3.50 11.95 8.62
N ASP A 200 2.33 12.44 8.23
CA ASP A 200 1.02 12.03 8.71
C ASP A 200 0.01 11.72 7.61
N ALA A 201 0.34 11.92 6.32
CA ALA A 201 -0.52 11.52 5.21
C ALA A 201 -0.60 10.01 5.06
N TRP A 202 0.55 9.30 5.12
CA TRP A 202 0.53 7.84 5.13
C TRP A 202 0.04 7.30 6.48
N GLY A 203 -0.84 6.30 6.44
CA GLY A 203 -1.39 5.67 7.63
C GLY A 203 -0.61 4.42 8.02
N HIS A 204 -0.81 3.35 7.24
CA HIS A 204 -0.27 2.04 7.53
C HIS A 204 -0.32 1.12 6.30
N LEU A 205 0.36 -0.01 6.42
CA LEU A 205 0.23 -1.17 5.53
C LEU A 205 -0.47 -2.29 6.29
N CYS A 206 -1.51 -2.90 5.72
CA CYS A 206 -2.26 -3.96 6.38
C CYS A 206 -1.96 -5.35 5.82
N ILE A 207 -1.91 -6.33 6.71
CA ILE A 207 -1.75 -7.75 6.41
C ILE A 207 -3.03 -8.48 6.83
N ARG A 208 -3.64 -9.20 5.88
CA ARG A 208 -4.76 -10.10 6.15
C ARG A 208 -4.24 -11.39 6.78
N VAL A 209 -4.75 -11.73 7.95
CA VAL A 209 -4.40 -12.94 8.71
C VAL A 209 -5.58 -13.88 8.88
N ASP A 210 -5.29 -15.15 9.15
CA ASP A 210 -6.32 -16.19 9.29
C ASP A 210 -6.87 -16.29 10.72
N ASP A 211 -6.02 -16.02 11.72
CA ASP A 211 -6.40 -15.98 13.14
C ASP A 211 -5.60 -14.88 13.84
N LEU A 212 -6.25 -13.74 14.11
CA LEU A 212 -5.59 -12.56 14.66
C LEU A 212 -4.85 -12.85 15.97
N GLN A 213 -5.41 -13.72 16.82
CA GLN A 213 -4.83 -13.98 18.14
C GLN A 213 -3.59 -14.86 18.03
N ASP A 214 -3.68 -15.97 17.29
CA ASP A 214 -2.56 -16.88 17.08
C ASP A 214 -1.43 -16.18 16.30
N ASP A 215 -1.76 -15.40 15.27
CA ASP A 215 -0.78 -14.66 14.47
C ASP A 215 -0.09 -13.54 15.28
N TRP A 216 -0.82 -12.83 16.13
CA TRP A 216 -0.23 -11.88 17.07
C TRP A 216 0.70 -12.54 18.09
N GLU A 217 0.29 -13.67 18.70
CA GLU A 217 1.15 -14.42 19.62
C GLU A 217 2.45 -14.89 18.93
N ASN A 218 2.36 -15.30 17.66
CA ASN A 218 3.52 -15.66 16.85
C ASN A 218 4.45 -14.46 16.61
N LEU A 219 3.91 -13.27 16.31
CA LEU A 219 4.73 -12.05 16.18
C LEU A 219 5.47 -11.72 17.47
N MET A 220 4.80 -11.84 18.62
CA MET A 220 5.42 -11.60 19.93
C MET A 220 6.50 -12.63 20.23
N LEU A 221 6.27 -13.91 19.95
CA LEU A 221 7.29 -14.97 20.05
C LEU A 221 8.49 -14.70 19.14
N ARG A 222 8.24 -14.13 17.97
CA ARG A 222 9.26 -13.72 17.01
C ARG A 222 9.93 -12.41 17.40
N GLU A 223 9.55 -11.76 18.49
CA GLU A 223 10.06 -10.47 18.96
C GLU A 223 9.79 -9.32 17.98
N ALA A 224 8.60 -9.28 17.36
CA ALA A 224 8.14 -8.07 16.67
C ALA A 224 7.83 -6.96 17.70
N PRO A 225 7.90 -5.67 17.34
CA PRO A 225 7.53 -4.58 18.24
C PRO A 225 6.09 -4.70 18.75
N ASP A 226 5.91 -4.66 20.07
CA ASP A 226 4.61 -4.60 20.73
C ASP A 226 4.12 -3.14 20.72
N TYR A 227 3.07 -2.84 19.95
CA TYR A 227 2.57 -1.48 19.74
C TYR A 227 1.09 -1.33 20.10
N ARG A 228 0.15 -1.90 19.33
CA ARG A 228 -1.28 -1.94 19.67
C ARG A 228 -1.78 -3.37 19.59
N ASP A 229 -1.79 -4.05 20.72
CA ASP A 229 -2.23 -5.44 20.82
C ASP A 229 -3.73 -5.61 20.47
N PRO A 230 -4.19 -6.82 20.09
CA PRO A 230 -5.58 -7.07 19.75
C PRO A 230 -6.56 -6.60 20.83
N LYS A 231 -6.26 -6.82 22.11
CA LYS A 231 -7.14 -6.47 23.22
C LYS A 231 -7.31 -4.95 23.35
N SER A 232 -6.28 -4.18 23.03
CA SER A 232 -6.34 -2.71 22.98
C SER A 232 -7.19 -2.17 21.82
N CYS A 233 -7.44 -3.02 20.81
CA CYS A 233 -8.20 -2.75 19.59
C CYS A 233 -9.50 -3.58 19.55
N ASP A 234 -10.12 -3.81 20.71
CA ASP A 234 -11.37 -4.57 20.88
C ASP A 234 -11.38 -6.00 20.29
N ASN A 235 -10.19 -6.56 20.03
CA ASN A 235 -9.91 -7.83 19.37
C ASN A 235 -10.32 -7.90 17.89
N MET A 236 -10.39 -6.76 17.21
CA MET A 236 -10.81 -6.68 15.80
C MET A 236 -9.62 -6.59 14.83
N TYR A 237 -8.52 -6.00 15.29
CA TYR A 237 -7.27 -5.83 14.53
C TYR A 237 -6.11 -5.60 15.53
N ALA A 238 -4.88 -5.52 15.05
CA ALA A 238 -3.71 -5.16 15.85
C ALA A 238 -2.69 -4.38 15.03
N PHE A 239 -1.76 -3.68 15.69
CA PHE A 239 -0.65 -3.01 15.01
C PHE A 239 0.70 -3.40 15.62
N THR A 240 1.66 -3.66 14.74
CA THR A 240 3.11 -3.67 15.04
C THR A 240 3.80 -2.59 14.21
N LYS A 241 5.13 -2.52 14.26
CA LYS A 241 5.94 -1.61 13.44
C LYS A 241 7.14 -2.33 12.85
N ASP A 242 7.54 -1.91 11.67
CA ASP A 242 8.84 -2.30 11.11
C ASP A 242 10.00 -1.56 11.81
N PRO A 243 11.27 -1.86 11.48
CA PRO A 243 12.43 -1.23 12.10
C PRO A 243 12.49 0.30 11.92
N ASP A 244 11.98 0.80 10.80
CA ASP A 244 11.97 2.23 10.44
C ASP A 244 10.73 2.97 10.97
N GLY A 245 9.80 2.24 11.61
CA GLY A 245 8.64 2.80 12.30
C GLY A 245 7.35 2.81 11.49
N HIS A 246 7.34 2.24 10.27
CA HIS A 246 6.14 2.04 9.48
C HIS A 246 5.15 1.16 10.24
N GLU A 247 3.91 1.60 10.36
CA GLU A 247 2.86 0.86 11.06
C GLU A 247 2.33 -0.27 10.18
N ILE A 248 2.30 -1.47 10.75
CA ILE A 248 1.80 -2.68 10.09
C ILE A 248 0.56 -3.15 10.83
N GLU A 249 -0.60 -3.05 10.18
CA GLU A 249 -1.86 -3.57 10.71
C GLU A 249 -1.99 -5.08 10.43
N LEU A 250 -2.60 -5.80 11.38
CA LEU A 250 -3.07 -7.16 11.19
C LEU A 250 -4.59 -7.17 11.31
N ILE A 251 -5.26 -7.69 10.30
CA ILE A 251 -6.71 -7.83 10.28
C ILE A 251 -7.13 -9.25 9.88
N GLU A 252 -8.06 -9.83 10.61
CA GLU A 252 -8.71 -11.08 10.22
C GLU A 252 -9.91 -10.76 9.33
N ARG A 253 -9.98 -11.38 8.14
CA ARG A 253 -11.12 -11.19 7.21
C ARG A 253 -11.91 -12.48 7.12
N ASP A 254 -13.23 -12.37 7.22
CA ASP A 254 -14.15 -13.44 6.84
C ASP A 254 -14.51 -13.28 5.35
N PRO A 255 -14.13 -14.21 4.45
CA PRO A 255 -14.42 -14.10 3.02
C PRO A 255 -15.92 -14.14 2.70
N ASP A 256 -16.75 -14.59 3.63
CA ASP A 256 -18.21 -14.61 3.50
C ASP A 256 -18.89 -13.37 4.14
N ALA A 257 -18.12 -12.44 4.73
CA ALA A 257 -18.67 -11.23 5.32
C ALA A 257 -19.24 -10.27 4.26
N GLU A 258 -20.35 -9.62 4.60
CA GLU A 258 -20.94 -8.57 3.74
C GLU A 258 -20.15 -7.26 3.79
N SER A 259 -19.32 -7.07 4.81
CA SER A 259 -18.49 -5.89 5.03
C SER A 259 -17.03 -6.30 5.16
N LEU A 260 -16.15 -5.45 4.65
CA LEU A 260 -14.72 -5.54 4.89
C LEU A 260 -14.43 -5.19 6.35
N PHE A 261 -15.09 -4.19 6.92
CA PHE A 261 -14.81 -3.76 8.28
C PHE A 261 -15.09 -4.86 9.33
N PRO A 262 -14.23 -5.00 10.35
CA PRO A 262 -14.36 -6.05 11.35
C PRO A 262 -15.40 -5.71 12.46
N PHE A 263 -16.21 -4.65 12.30
CA PHE A 263 -17.16 -4.13 13.30
C PHE A 263 -18.55 -3.80 12.75
#